data_AF-A0A957BUB5-F1
#
_entry.id   AF-A0A957BUB5-F1
#
_cell.length_a   1.000
_cell.length_b   1.000
_cell.length_c   1.000
_cell.angle_alpha   90.00
_cell.angle_beta   90.00
_cell.angle_gamma   90.00
#
_symmetry.space_group_name_H-M   'P 1'
#
loop_
_entity.id
_entity.type
_entity.pdbx_description
1 polymer ?
#
loop_
_entity_poly.entity_id
_entity_poly.type
_entity_poly.pdbx_seq_one_letter_code
_entity_poly.pdbx_strand_id
1 'polypeptide(L)'
;MLHYEVSQIADNERRYRILALMEHIDETRSIEPLIIERTVELEHLGFRTYDAMHIAVAEASHVDVFLTTDDRLLRLAVRLGSRVSVAVKNPLIWLSEASNDN
;
A
#
# COMPACT_ATOMS: atom_id res chain seq x y z
N MET A 1 5.23 -7.65 7.32
CA MET A 1 4.66 -6.34 7.74
C MET A 1 3.15 -6.46 7.98
N LEU A 2 2.36 -6.84 6.98
CA LEU A 2 0.89 -6.93 7.08
C LEU A 2 0.38 -7.71 8.32
N HIS A 3 0.81 -8.96 8.52
CA HIS A 3 0.40 -9.74 9.70
C HIS A 3 0.76 -9.07 11.03
N TYR A 4 1.89 -8.35 11.06
CA TYR A 4 2.29 -7.58 12.25
C TYR A 4 1.33 -6.41 12.49
N GLU A 5 0.99 -5.62 11.47
CA GLU A 5 0.00 -4.53 11.60
C GLU A 5 -1.35 -5.05 12.09
N VAL A 6 -1.84 -6.17 11.54
CA VAL A 6 -3.10 -6.80 11.99
C VAL A 6 -3.00 -7.26 13.46
N SER A 7 -1.85 -7.77 13.88
CA SER A 7 -1.64 -8.16 15.29
C SER A 7 -1.79 -6.99 16.26
N GLN A 8 -1.44 -5.77 15.83
CA GLN A 8 -1.49 -4.56 16.67
C GLN A 8 -2.91 -3.98 16.82
N ILE A 9 -3.92 -4.49 16.10
CA ILE A 9 -5.30 -3.98 16.17
C ILE A 9 -5.96 -4.37 17.49
N ALA A 10 -6.01 -3.47 18.47
CA ALA A 10 -6.59 -3.78 19.78
C ALA A 10 -8.05 -4.26 19.74
N ASP A 11 -8.85 -3.69 18.83
CA ASP A 11 -10.26 -4.06 18.65
C ASP A 11 -10.39 -5.46 18.02
N ASN A 12 -10.93 -6.41 18.79
CA ASN A 12 -11.04 -7.81 18.39
C ASN A 12 -12.00 -8.02 17.21
N GLU A 13 -13.10 -7.26 17.13
CA GLU A 13 -14.08 -7.39 16.04
C GLU A 13 -13.46 -6.89 14.74
N ARG A 14 -12.80 -5.73 14.79
CA ARG A 14 -12.05 -5.19 13.65
C ARG A 14 -10.94 -6.15 13.22
N ARG A 15 -10.18 -6.71 14.17
CA ARG A 15 -9.12 -7.69 13.86
C ARG A 15 -9.70 -8.93 13.18
N TYR A 16 -10.80 -9.48 13.68
CA TYR A 16 -11.48 -10.64 13.09
C TYR A 16 -11.91 -10.36 11.64
N ARG A 17 -12.57 -9.22 11.39
CA ARG A 17 -12.98 -8.84 10.03
C ARG A 17 -11.79 -8.71 9.07
N ILE A 18 -10.68 -8.13 9.52
CA ILE A 18 -9.48 -8.04 8.69
C ILE A 18 -8.87 -9.41 8.44
N LEU A 19 -8.80 -10.29 9.44
CA LEU A 19 -8.29 -11.66 9.25
C LEU A 19 -9.13 -12.44 8.24
N ALA A 20 -10.46 -12.31 8.27
CA ALA A 20 -11.33 -12.92 7.26
C ALA A 20 -11.05 -12.38 5.85
N LEU A 21 -10.80 -11.06 5.71
CA LEU A 21 -10.39 -10.49 4.43
C LEU A 21 -9.02 -11.00 3.96
N MET A 22 -8.10 -11.29 4.88
CA MET A 22 -6.79 -11.83 4.54
C MET A 22 -6.83 -13.24 3.94
N GLU A 23 -7.94 -13.98 4.11
CA GLU A 23 -8.14 -15.29 3.45
C GLU A 23 -8.24 -15.16 1.92
N HIS A 24 -8.52 -13.96 1.41
CA HIS A 24 -8.59 -13.65 -0.02
C HIS A 24 -7.28 -13.09 -0.60
N ILE A 25 -6.17 -13.16 0.13
CA ILE A 25 -4.87 -12.72 -0.38
C ILE A 25 -4.34 -13.78 -1.36
N ASP A 26 -4.15 -13.37 -2.61
CA ASP A 26 -3.55 -14.23 -3.64
C ASP A 26 -2.04 -14.43 -3.45
N GLU A 27 -1.33 -13.36 -3.07
CA GLU A 27 0.12 -13.37 -2.91
C GLU A 27 0.58 -12.50 -1.73
N THR A 28 1.60 -12.98 -1.01
CA THR A 28 2.31 -12.20 -0.01
C THR A 28 3.78 -12.09 -0.37
N ARG A 29 4.34 -10.89 -0.24
CA ARG A 29 5.77 -10.66 -0.47
C ARG A 29 6.57 -10.57 0.82
N SER A 30 7.70 -11.26 0.85
CA SER A 30 8.71 -11.14 1.92
C SER A 30 9.47 -9.82 1.81
N ILE A 31 9.91 -9.29 2.95
CA ILE A 31 10.68 -8.04 2.98
C ILE A 31 12.15 -8.37 2.73
N GLU A 32 12.66 -7.91 1.59
CA GLU A 32 14.03 -8.08 1.15
C GLU A 32 14.86 -6.80 1.41
N PRO A 33 16.20 -6.87 1.47
CA PRO A 33 17.04 -5.69 1.70
C PRO A 33 16.78 -4.52 0.76
N LEU A 34 16.51 -4.79 -0.53
CA LEU A 34 16.18 -3.75 -1.51
C LEU A 34 14.88 -3.02 -1.18
N ILE A 35 13.88 -3.71 -0.61
CA ILE A 35 12.63 -3.09 -0.15
C ILE A 35 12.92 -2.15 1.03
N ILE A 36 13.84 -2.52 1.91
CA ILE A 36 14.25 -1.70 3.06
C ILE A 36 14.98 -0.44 2.58
N GLU A 37 15.94 -0.58 1.66
CA GLU A 37 16.65 0.56 1.06
C GLU A 37 15.66 1.53 0.41
N ARG A 38 14.73 0.99 -0.39
CA ARG A 38 13.70 1.79 -1.03
C ARG A 38 12.74 2.45 -0.04
N THR A 39 12.40 1.78 1.05
CA THR A 39 11.60 2.35 2.14
C THR A 39 12.29 3.59 2.71
N VAL A 40 13.59 3.51 2.98
CA VAL A 40 14.37 4.64 3.50
C VAL A 40 14.39 5.80 2.50
N GLU A 41 14.55 5.54 1.20
CA GLU A 41 14.46 6.60 0.17
C GLU A 41 13.09 7.31 0.18
N LEU A 42 12.01 6.55 0.27
CA LEU A 42 10.65 7.09 0.33
C LEU A 42 10.40 7.89 1.62
N GLU A 43 10.97 7.48 2.76
CA GLU A 43 10.93 8.27 3.99
C GLU A 43 11.61 9.63 3.83
N HIS A 44 12.75 9.70 3.14
CA HIS A 44 13.41 10.98 2.82
C HIS A 44 12.57 11.87 1.90
N LEU A 45 11.65 11.30 1.12
CA LEU A 45 10.67 12.03 0.31
C LEU A 45 9.43 12.48 1.12
N GLY A 46 9.35 12.11 2.39
CA GLY A 46 8.35 12.58 3.36
C GLY A 46 7.24 11.59 3.67
N PHE A 47 7.33 10.33 3.22
CA PHE A 47 6.42 9.27 3.64
C PHE A 47 6.70 8.86 5.09
N ARG A 48 5.68 8.37 5.80
CA ARG A 48 5.87 7.68 7.08
C ARG A 48 6.41 6.29 6.83
N THR A 49 7.10 5.70 7.80
CA THR A 49 7.76 4.39 7.67
C THR A 49 6.86 3.31 7.08
N TYR A 50 5.66 3.09 7.62
CA TYR A 50 4.74 2.07 7.11
C TYR A 50 4.20 2.41 5.71
N ASP A 51 3.87 3.68 5.43
CA ASP A 51 3.43 4.12 4.11
C ASP A 51 4.53 3.89 3.05
N ALA A 52 5.76 4.28 3.37
CA ALA A 52 6.95 4.08 2.55
C ALA A 52 7.19 2.60 2.28
N MET A 53 7.03 1.76 3.30
CA MET A 53 7.25 0.32 3.19
C MET A 53 6.17 -0.37 2.35
N HIS A 54 4.89 0.00 2.52
CA HIS A 54 3.79 -0.50 1.67
C HIS A 54 4.02 -0.12 0.20
N ILE A 55 4.44 1.13 -0.07
CA ILE A 55 4.76 1.58 -1.43
C ILE A 55 5.96 0.81 -1.99
N ALA A 56 7.06 0.67 -1.23
CA ALA A 56 8.25 -0.06 -1.67
C ALA A 56 7.94 -1.52 -2.03
N VAL A 57 7.07 -2.18 -1.25
CA VAL A 57 6.58 -3.54 -1.56
C VAL A 57 5.78 -3.55 -2.85
N ALA A 58 4.89 -2.58 -3.06
CA ALA A 58 4.09 -2.47 -4.28
C ALA A 58 4.98 -2.24 -5.52
N GLU A 59 5.97 -1.33 -5.43
CA GLU A 59 6.94 -1.07 -6.49
C GLU A 59 7.76 -2.33 -6.82
N ALA A 60 8.28 -3.03 -5.81
CA ALA A 60 9.06 -4.27 -6.00
C ALA A 60 8.22 -5.43 -6.56
N SER A 61 6.91 -5.43 -6.28
CA SER A 61 5.95 -6.43 -6.79
C SER A 61 5.43 -6.11 -8.18
N HIS A 62 5.83 -4.98 -8.77
CA HIS A 62 5.43 -4.56 -10.13
C HIS A 62 3.91 -4.56 -10.33
N VAL A 63 3.15 -4.20 -9.29
CA VAL A 63 1.69 -4.10 -9.38
C VAL A 63 1.30 -2.88 -10.22
N ASP A 64 0.18 -2.97 -10.93
CA ASP A 64 -0.33 -1.86 -11.74
C ASP A 64 -0.80 -0.68 -10.88
N VAL A 65 -1.37 -0.97 -9.70
CA VAL A 65 -1.94 0.03 -8.80
C VAL A 65 -1.81 -0.39 -7.34
N PHE A 66 -1.46 0.57 -6.49
CA PHE A 66 -1.55 0.49 -5.03
C PHE A 66 -2.78 1.25 -4.56
N LEU A 67 -3.73 0.56 -3.93
CA LEU A 67 -4.99 1.14 -3.47
C LEU A 67 -4.94 1.52 -1.99
N THR A 68 -5.37 2.75 -1.68
CA THR A 68 -5.44 3.24 -0.29
C THR A 68 -6.62 4.19 -0.07
N THR A 69 -7.13 4.21 1.16
CA THR A 69 -8.13 5.20 1.60
C THR A 69 -7.50 6.36 2.39
N ASP A 70 -6.17 6.39 2.56
CA ASP A 70 -5.49 7.51 3.23
C ASP A 70 -5.22 8.64 2.23
N ASP A 71 -6.00 9.72 2.34
CA ASP A 71 -5.85 10.88 1.45
C ASP A 71 -4.49 11.60 1.60
N ARG A 72 -3.85 11.54 2.76
CA ARG A 72 -2.54 12.16 2.97
C ARG A 72 -1.47 11.40 2.20
N LEU A 73 -1.50 10.07 2.26
CA LEU A 73 -0.62 9.21 1.47
C LEU A 73 -0.86 9.44 -0.02
N LEU A 74 -2.13 9.40 -0.46
CA LEU A 74 -2.51 9.59 -1.85
C LEU A 74 -2.01 10.94 -2.41
N ARG A 75 -2.29 12.06 -1.71
CA ARG A 75 -1.83 13.39 -2.15
C ARG A 75 -0.32 13.50 -2.22
N LEU A 76 0.39 12.87 -1.28
CA LEU A 76 1.86 12.87 -1.29
C LEU A 76 2.41 12.09 -2.48
N ALA A 77 1.89 10.88 -2.74
CA ALA A 77 2.29 10.06 -3.88
C ALA A 77 2.05 10.78 -5.21
N VAL A 78 0.85 11.36 -5.40
CA VAL A 78 0.53 12.15 -6.60
C VAL A 78 1.49 13.33 -6.77
N ARG A 79 1.81 14.05 -5.69
CA ARG A 79 2.74 15.19 -5.74
C ARG A 79 4.17 14.77 -6.09
N LEU A 80 4.60 13.60 -5.64
CA LEU A 80 5.94 13.06 -5.94
C LEU A 80 6.05 12.51 -7.36
N GLY A 81 4.93 12.20 -8.01
CA GLY A 81 4.87 11.81 -9.42
C GLY A 81 5.79 10.64 -9.72
N SER A 82 6.65 10.78 -10.72
CA SER A 82 7.58 9.73 -11.16
C SER A 82 8.62 9.27 -10.12
N ARG A 83 8.70 9.93 -8.95
CA ARG A 83 9.52 9.44 -7.83
C ARG A 83 8.88 8.27 -7.10
N VAL A 84 7.61 8.00 -7.34
CA VAL A 84 6.89 6.78 -6.94
C VAL A 84 6.54 6.04 -8.23
N SER A 85 7.04 4.82 -8.41
CA SER A 85 6.92 4.10 -9.68
C SER A 85 5.58 3.37 -9.84
N VAL A 86 4.86 3.15 -8.74
CA VAL A 86 3.52 2.55 -8.73
C VAL A 86 2.42 3.62 -8.69
N ALA A 87 1.34 3.42 -9.45
CA ALA A 87 0.18 4.29 -9.38
C ALA A 87 -0.51 4.13 -8.02
N VAL A 88 -0.67 5.21 -7.26
CA VAL A 88 -1.40 5.20 -5.99
C VAL A 88 -2.79 5.79 -6.22
N LYS A 89 -3.85 5.03 -5.92
CA LYS A 89 -5.24 5.46 -6.15
C LYS A 89 -6.16 5.17 -4.97
N ASN A 90 -7.25 5.93 -4.90
CA ASN A 90 -8.38 5.57 -4.03
C ASN A 90 -9.19 4.43 -4.70
N PRO A 91 -9.58 3.37 -3.95
CA PRO A 91 -10.35 2.25 -4.51
C PRO A 91 -11.61 2.65 -5.29
N LEU A 92 -12.35 3.65 -4.81
CA LEU A 92 -13.60 4.09 -5.45
C LEU A 92 -13.33 4.80 -6.78
N ILE A 93 -12.28 5.60 -6.84
CA ILE A 93 -11.86 6.29 -8.08
C ILE A 93 -11.39 5.23 -9.09
N TRP A 94 -10.50 4.33 -8.67
CA TRP A 94 -9.99 3.26 -9.54
C TRP A 94 -11.12 2.39 -10.09
N LEU A 95 -12.09 2.00 -9.26
CA LEU A 95 -13.23 1.20 -9.69
C LEU A 95 -14.10 1.92 -10.73
N SER A 96 -14.29 3.24 -10.56
CA SER A 96 -15.06 4.05 -11.51
C SER A 96 -14.37 4.18 -12.87
N GLU A 97 -13.04 4.28 -12.89
CA GLU A 97 -12.25 4.31 -14.11
C GLU A 97 -12.31 2.95 -14.82
N ALA A 98 -12.08 1.86 -14.08
CA ALA A 98 -12.14 0.50 -14.62
C ALA A 98 -13.52 0.11 -15.17
N SER A 99 -14.60 0.70 -14.63
CA SER A 99 -15.96 0.45 -15.11
C SER A 99 -16.31 1.22 -16.39
N ASN A 100 -15.60 2.32 -16.67
CA ASN A 100 -15.80 3.18 -17.84
C ASN A 100 -14.96 2.76 -19.05
N ASP A 101 -14.04 1.79 -18.90
CA ASP A 101 -13.25 1.19 -19.99
C ASP A 101 -14.02 0.07 -20.74
N ASN A 102 -15.37 0.10 -20.71
CA ASN A 102 -16.26 -0.81 -21.44
C ASN A 102 -16.87 -0.15 -22.69
#